data_AF-A0A1L2ZM25-F1
#
_entry.id   AF-A0A1L2ZM25-F1
#
_cell.length_a   1.000
_cell.length_b   1.000
_cell.length_c   1.000
_cell.angle_alpha   90.00
_cell.angle_beta   90.00
_cell.angle_gamma   90.00
#
_symmetry.space_group_name_H-M   'P 1'
#
loop_
_entity.id
_entity.type
_entity.pdbx_description
1 polymer ?
#
loop_
_entity_poly.entity_id
_entity_poly.type
_entity_poly.pdbx_seq_one_letter_code
_entity_poly.pdbx_strand_id
1 'polypeptide(L)'
;MDRIEELMKNSDPARGIPTPGPLNLEPPRPDGSQGFIPTFVETADQATDTDYGPKSWYKKPAVWIAAVAAAAVVGTVWVFNPFGLNNTNPLPGDNSSVSSTSGAASGDAGTKSSSTRSTNSNSSSSASSSEPASSASTSSTTSSATTGGSVNALPNGLLPAHPSVYWEDSAQCRAFNIGSVLVESSYQGEAEPLNGSPEDNPVVGCVDGYATYVGLTDKVYFEQELQDVALVIYVAEWDGEEWVVKYRQNADGGEYLTSVGFYPEFRSFPDADAQSAEERMNVQLATQEISVSDPEQLVGPNTATWAPQVEGVWEELEASKQGFTGEMRNDWTLVAKTNAVRDPKVDSVRLFDAYGATAIQLERWTTSSPDDFLQCNDPAAIYLLHDKQQIDLRGEDDALSVALVTTTDVFGRETSAVRLIPSSAPSTGKACDLPAFISFGNDEYVDSIIRPTYVFESEGEQEEFLASVEWTDSVQFAKSLAYVSGSAQ
;
A
#
# COMPACT_ATOMS: atom_id res chain seq x y z
N MET A 1 24.68 -47.66 -14.64
CA MET A 1 23.71 -47.99 -13.56
C MET A 1 24.42 -48.16 -12.22
N ASP A 2 25.69 -48.56 -12.19
CA ASP A 2 26.40 -48.94 -10.96
C ASP A 2 26.72 -47.79 -9.96
N ARG A 3 26.85 -46.54 -10.42
CA ARG A 3 27.14 -45.39 -9.54
C ARG A 3 25.97 -44.91 -8.67
N ILE A 4 24.74 -45.14 -9.11
CA ILE A 4 23.55 -44.70 -8.36
C ILE A 4 23.26 -45.71 -7.23
N GLU A 5 23.46 -47.01 -7.48
CA GLU A 5 23.39 -48.02 -6.41
C GLU A 5 24.48 -47.84 -5.35
N GLU A 6 25.66 -47.36 -5.73
CA GLU A 6 26.74 -47.06 -4.78
C GLU A 6 26.44 -45.84 -3.91
N LEU A 7 25.82 -44.79 -4.48
CA LEU A 7 25.37 -43.62 -3.73
C LEU A 7 24.22 -43.97 -2.77
N MET A 8 23.27 -44.81 -3.19
CA MET A 8 22.17 -45.25 -2.32
C MET A 8 22.64 -46.18 -1.19
N LYS A 9 23.67 -47.00 -1.39
CA LYS A 9 24.24 -47.84 -0.32
C LYS A 9 25.04 -47.06 0.72
N ASN A 10 25.56 -45.89 0.36
CA ASN A 10 26.34 -45.03 1.27
C ASN A 10 25.48 -44.04 2.06
N SER A 11 24.21 -43.88 1.69
CA SER A 11 23.26 -42.96 2.34
C SER A 11 22.28 -43.67 3.28
N ASP A 12 22.45 -44.98 3.53
CA ASP A 12 21.61 -45.74 4.46
C ASP A 12 21.90 -45.37 5.94
N PRO A 13 20.96 -44.69 6.63
CA PRO A 13 21.14 -44.26 8.02
C PRO A 13 21.16 -45.43 9.01
N ALA A 14 20.80 -46.65 8.60
CA ALA A 14 20.89 -47.85 9.45
C ALA A 14 22.33 -48.32 9.71
N ARG A 15 23.33 -47.74 9.01
CA ARG A 15 24.75 -48.10 9.16
C ARG A 15 25.50 -47.41 10.31
N GLY A 16 24.82 -46.64 11.16
CA GLY A 16 25.40 -46.11 12.40
C GLY A 16 26.61 -45.23 12.14
N ILE A 17 26.36 -43.97 11.78
CA ILE A 17 27.41 -42.96 11.67
C ILE A 17 28.10 -42.86 13.05
N PRO A 18 29.42 -43.11 13.16
CA PRO A 18 30.11 -42.96 14.43
C PRO A 18 29.94 -41.51 14.91
N THR A 19 29.59 -41.37 16.19
CA THR A 19 29.40 -40.07 16.85
C THR A 19 30.59 -39.16 16.54
N PRO A 20 30.38 -37.90 16.10
CA PRO A 20 31.48 -36.99 15.84
C PRO A 20 32.38 -36.92 17.07
N GLY A 21 33.65 -37.29 16.90
CA GLY A 21 34.64 -37.16 17.96
C GLY A 21 34.81 -35.70 18.39
N PRO A 22 35.36 -35.46 19.60
CA PRO A 22 35.59 -34.10 20.07
C PRO A 22 36.45 -33.32 19.08
N LEU A 23 36.06 -32.06 18.84
CA LEU A 23 36.76 -31.15 17.94
C LEU A 23 38.23 -31.02 18.38
N ASN A 24 39.15 -31.49 17.56
CA ASN A 24 40.58 -31.46 17.86
C ASN A 24 41.13 -30.10 17.40
N LEU A 25 41.14 -29.12 18.31
CA LEU A 25 41.70 -27.80 18.06
C LEU A 25 43.23 -27.89 18.17
N GLU A 26 43.93 -27.89 17.04
CA GLU A 26 45.39 -27.76 17.05
C GLU A 26 45.80 -26.39 17.63
N PRO A 27 46.79 -26.33 18.53
CA PRO A 27 47.29 -25.08 19.06
C PRO A 27 47.89 -24.22 17.92
N PRO A 28 47.73 -22.88 17.97
CA PRO A 28 48.14 -21.99 16.90
C PRO A 28 49.64 -22.10 16.62
N ARG A 29 50.00 -22.24 15.34
CA ARG A 29 51.39 -22.29 14.90
C ARG A 29 52.01 -20.90 14.94
N PRO A 30 53.25 -20.75 15.44
CA PRO A 30 53.90 -19.44 15.60
C PRO A 30 54.37 -18.79 14.28
N ASP A 31 54.18 -19.43 13.13
CA ASP A 31 54.67 -18.95 11.83
C ASP A 31 53.66 -18.09 11.04
N GLY A 32 52.48 -17.81 11.61
CA GLY A 32 51.49 -16.90 11.02
C GLY A 32 50.82 -17.41 9.75
N SER A 33 50.97 -18.70 9.42
CA SER A 33 50.46 -19.29 8.18
C SER A 33 49.00 -19.81 8.25
N GLN A 34 48.29 -19.59 9.35
CA GLN A 34 46.91 -20.05 9.50
C GLN A 34 45.89 -18.99 9.05
N GLY A 35 44.94 -19.43 8.22
CA GLY A 35 43.77 -18.64 7.82
C GLY A 35 42.91 -18.25 9.02
N PHE A 36 42.28 -17.08 8.90
CA PHE A 36 41.50 -16.40 9.93
C PHE A 36 40.52 -17.35 10.65
N ILE A 37 40.71 -17.54 11.97
CA ILE A 37 39.74 -18.19 12.85
C ILE A 37 38.96 -17.07 13.54
N PRO A 38 37.64 -16.91 13.29
CA PRO A 38 36.85 -15.91 13.98
C PRO A 38 36.84 -16.22 15.48
N THR A 39 37.40 -15.30 16.27
CA THR A 39 37.39 -15.39 17.73
C THR A 39 36.14 -14.68 18.22
N PHE A 40 35.16 -15.44 18.71
CA PHE A 40 34.00 -14.86 19.39
C PHE A 40 34.44 -14.42 20.79
N VAL A 41 34.52 -13.12 21.00
CA VAL A 41 34.68 -12.53 22.32
C VAL A 41 33.29 -12.39 22.93
N GLU A 42 32.99 -13.25 23.90
CA GLU A 42 31.80 -13.10 24.74
C GLU A 42 32.04 -11.89 25.65
N THR A 43 31.42 -10.76 25.30
CA THR A 43 31.47 -9.56 26.13
C THR A 43 30.46 -9.75 27.25
N ALA A 44 30.94 -9.86 28.49
CA ALA A 44 30.05 -9.95 29.66
C ALA A 44 29.20 -8.69 29.76
N ASP A 45 27.87 -8.86 29.79
CA ASP A 45 26.89 -7.80 30.07
C ASP A 45 27.26 -7.07 31.36
N GLN A 46 27.77 -5.84 31.23
CA GLN A 46 27.79 -4.89 32.33
C GLN A 46 26.40 -4.26 32.43
N ALA A 47 25.55 -4.88 33.26
CA ALA A 47 24.43 -4.21 33.87
C ALA A 47 24.96 -3.04 34.72
N THR A 48 24.95 -1.83 34.18
CA THR A 48 25.08 -0.62 34.99
C THR A 48 23.74 -0.33 35.65
N ASP A 49 23.69 -0.78 36.90
CA ASP A 49 22.79 -0.37 37.97
C ASP A 49 22.88 1.16 38.14
N THR A 50 21.86 1.90 37.67
CA THR A 50 21.67 3.31 38.04
C THR A 50 20.51 3.43 39.03
N ASP A 51 20.91 3.40 40.28
CA ASP A 51 20.22 3.79 41.50
C ASP A 51 19.55 5.18 41.35
N TYR A 52 18.22 5.21 41.34
CA TYR A 52 17.43 6.42 41.63
C TYR A 52 16.49 6.12 42.79
N GLY A 53 16.89 6.61 43.97
CA GLY A 53 16.11 6.57 45.21
C GLY A 53 14.76 7.30 45.15
N PRO A 54 13.95 7.17 46.22
CA PRO A 54 12.50 7.27 46.15
C PRO A 54 11.99 8.70 46.30
N LYS A 55 10.98 9.08 45.50
CA LYS A 55 10.10 10.23 45.82
C LYS A 55 8.67 9.77 46.03
N SER A 56 8.36 9.52 47.30
CA SER A 56 7.01 9.48 47.83
C SER A 56 6.45 10.90 47.98
N TRP A 57 5.31 11.19 47.33
CA TRP A 57 4.30 12.06 47.94
C TRP A 57 2.90 11.76 47.34
N TYR A 58 2.08 11.15 48.19
CA TYR A 58 0.63 10.99 48.03
C TYR A 58 -0.09 12.33 48.18
N LYS A 59 -1.18 12.54 47.43
CA LYS A 59 -2.57 12.67 47.95
C LYS A 59 -3.51 13.27 46.90
N LYS A 60 -4.50 12.48 46.45
CA LYS A 60 -5.85 13.00 46.15
C LYS A 60 -6.51 13.43 47.48
N PRO A 61 -7.46 14.39 47.49
CA PRO A 61 -8.85 14.02 47.24
C PRO A 61 -9.65 15.03 46.40
N ALA A 62 -10.80 14.53 45.93
CA ALA A 62 -11.85 15.18 45.16
C ALA A 62 -12.42 16.48 45.77
N VAL A 63 -13.04 17.34 44.94
CA VAL A 63 -14.46 17.77 44.99
C VAL A 63 -14.72 18.88 43.94
N TRP A 64 -15.70 18.60 43.07
CA TRP A 64 -16.72 19.43 42.41
C TRP A 64 -16.65 20.98 42.45
N ILE A 65 -16.97 21.64 41.31
CA ILE A 65 -18.22 22.43 41.02
C ILE A 65 -18.03 23.32 39.77
N ALA A 66 -18.95 23.12 38.81
CA ALA A 66 -19.64 24.08 37.92
C ALA A 66 -18.94 25.30 37.27
N ALA A 67 -18.90 25.24 35.94
CA ALA A 67 -19.67 26.09 35.00
C ALA A 67 -19.22 27.53 34.63
N VAL A 68 -19.31 27.75 33.30
CA VAL A 68 -19.68 28.96 32.53
C VAL A 68 -18.57 29.79 31.86
N ALA A 69 -18.69 29.81 30.53
CA ALA A 69 -18.47 30.88 29.54
C ALA A 69 -17.08 31.13 28.93
N ALA A 70 -16.99 30.71 27.66
CA ALA A 70 -16.78 31.57 26.49
C ALA A 70 -15.61 32.56 26.50
N ALA A 71 -14.56 32.23 25.74
CA ALA A 71 -14.03 33.11 24.68
C ALA A 71 -12.96 32.37 23.85
N ALA A 72 -13.24 32.19 22.57
CA ALA A 72 -12.37 32.43 21.41
C ALA A 72 -10.88 32.06 21.47
N VAL A 73 -10.52 31.17 20.52
CA VAL A 73 -9.31 31.19 19.68
C VAL A 73 -7.98 31.00 20.39
N VAL A 74 -7.37 29.81 20.27
CA VAL A 74 -6.02 29.57 19.70
C VAL A 74 -5.88 28.06 19.42
N GLY A 75 -5.63 27.73 18.14
CA GLY A 75 -4.71 26.69 17.66
C GLY A 75 -4.82 25.25 18.20
N THR A 76 -5.27 24.33 17.35
CA THR A 76 -4.39 23.33 16.73
C THR A 76 -5.16 22.61 15.63
N VAL A 77 -4.93 23.06 14.39
CA VAL A 77 -5.10 22.24 13.21
C VAL A 77 -3.89 21.29 13.20
N TRP A 78 -4.11 20.00 13.47
CA TRP A 78 -3.13 18.98 13.12
C TRP A 78 -3.29 18.70 11.63
N VAL A 79 -2.48 19.39 10.84
CA VAL A 79 -2.21 19.04 9.44
C VAL A 79 -1.04 18.08 9.47
N PHE A 80 -1.31 16.80 9.22
CA PHE A 80 -0.32 15.92 8.63
C PHE A 80 -0.39 16.16 7.12
N ASN A 81 0.59 16.90 6.61
CA ASN A 81 0.83 17.09 5.18
C ASN A 81 2.32 16.81 4.95
N PRO A 82 2.69 15.62 4.42
CA PRO A 82 4.08 15.34 4.08
C PRO A 82 4.55 16.08 2.81
N PHE A 83 3.69 16.86 2.14
CA PHE A 83 4.06 17.68 0.97
C PHE A 83 3.70 19.15 1.18
N GLY A 84 4.62 19.89 1.81
CA GLY A 84 4.44 21.31 2.09
C GLY A 84 4.74 22.19 0.88
N LEU A 85 3.72 22.59 0.11
CA LEU A 85 3.77 23.79 -0.74
C LEU A 85 3.09 24.95 -0.01
N ASN A 86 3.89 25.90 0.47
CA ASN A 86 3.43 27.10 1.16
C ASN A 86 3.56 28.31 0.23
N ASN A 87 2.48 28.69 -0.45
CA ASN A 87 2.45 29.87 -1.33
C ASN A 87 1.93 31.10 -0.57
N THR A 88 2.85 31.96 -0.14
CA THR A 88 2.54 33.37 0.20
C THR A 88 3.64 34.28 -0.35
N ASN A 89 3.37 35.03 -1.44
CA ASN A 89 3.49 36.50 -1.50
C ASN A 89 3.27 37.10 -2.92
N PRO A 90 3.06 38.43 -3.05
CA PRO A 90 2.02 39.02 -3.88
C PRO A 90 2.47 39.54 -5.24
N LEU A 91 1.48 39.69 -6.13
CA LEU A 91 1.55 40.44 -7.38
C LEU A 91 1.87 41.93 -7.16
N PRO A 92 2.68 42.54 -8.05
CA PRO A 92 2.49 43.92 -8.46
C PRO A 92 1.85 44.00 -9.86
N GLY A 93 0.87 44.89 -10.00
CA GLY A 93 0.20 45.21 -11.26
C GLY A 93 1.08 45.92 -12.28
N ASP A 94 0.63 46.02 -13.53
CA ASP A 94 -0.08 47.21 -14.03
C ASP A 94 -0.53 47.05 -15.50
N ASN A 95 -1.68 47.67 -15.79
CA ASN A 95 -2.07 48.37 -17.03
C ASN A 95 -1.87 47.73 -18.42
N SER A 96 -2.98 47.51 -19.14
CA SER A 96 -3.49 48.49 -20.14
C SER A 96 -4.60 47.90 -21.05
N SER A 97 -5.75 48.58 -21.04
CA SER A 97 -6.67 48.88 -22.16
C SER A 97 -7.04 47.81 -23.20
N VAL A 98 -8.35 47.60 -23.42
CA VAL A 98 -9.07 48.09 -24.62
C VAL A 98 -10.59 47.90 -24.45
N SER A 99 -11.28 48.95 -24.86
CA SER A 99 -12.73 49.22 -24.94
C SER A 99 -13.53 48.28 -25.84
N SER A 100 -14.82 48.07 -25.54
CA SER A 100 -15.98 48.46 -26.39
C SER A 100 -17.30 47.83 -25.86
N THR A 101 -18.18 48.63 -25.25
CA THR A 101 -19.44 49.20 -25.77
C THR A 101 -20.68 48.29 -25.77
N SER A 102 -21.58 48.61 -24.82
CA SER A 102 -23.02 48.87 -24.95
C SER A 102 -23.95 47.89 -25.69
N GLY A 103 -25.03 47.51 -25.00
CA GLY A 103 -26.28 47.06 -25.63
C GLY A 103 -27.34 46.64 -24.62
N ALA A 104 -28.10 47.61 -24.11
CA ALA A 104 -29.31 47.39 -23.32
C ALA A 104 -30.53 47.19 -24.24
N ALA A 105 -31.48 46.34 -23.87
CA ALA A 105 -32.92 46.62 -23.99
C ALA A 105 -33.78 45.59 -23.25
N SER A 106 -34.67 46.13 -22.43
CA SER A 106 -35.78 45.53 -21.69
C SER A 106 -36.88 44.98 -22.62
N GLY A 107 -37.69 44.05 -22.12
CA GLY A 107 -38.89 43.59 -22.83
C GLY A 107 -39.74 42.60 -22.04
N ASP A 108 -40.57 43.16 -21.18
CA ASP A 108 -41.61 42.54 -20.35
C ASP A 108 -42.79 42.01 -21.19
N ALA A 109 -43.44 40.92 -20.77
CA ALA A 109 -44.88 40.63 -20.89
C ALA A 109 -45.19 39.14 -20.66
N GLY A 110 -45.80 38.84 -19.52
CA GLY A 110 -46.42 37.55 -19.25
C GLY A 110 -47.78 37.38 -19.95
N THR A 111 -48.22 36.13 -20.09
CA THR A 111 -49.66 35.79 -20.06
C THR A 111 -49.86 34.36 -19.58
N LYS A 112 -50.75 34.22 -18.60
CA LYS A 112 -51.26 32.97 -18.03
C LYS A 112 -52.27 32.32 -18.98
N SER A 113 -52.35 30.97 -18.99
CA SER A 113 -53.51 30.20 -18.51
C SER A 113 -53.74 28.86 -19.22
N SER A 114 -54.06 27.88 -18.36
CA SER A 114 -55.07 26.81 -18.48
C SER A 114 -54.92 25.66 -19.49
N SER A 115 -54.56 24.50 -18.92
CA SER A 115 -55.38 23.28 -18.77
C SER A 115 -56.29 22.81 -19.92
N THR A 116 -56.03 21.60 -20.45
CA THR A 116 -56.98 20.51 -20.74
C THR A 116 -56.18 19.31 -21.29
N ARG A 117 -55.94 18.24 -20.53
CA ARG A 117 -56.74 17.02 -20.34
C ARG A 117 -57.25 16.37 -21.63
N SER A 118 -56.66 15.21 -21.94
CA SER A 118 -57.26 13.96 -22.47
C SER A 118 -56.55 13.47 -23.74
N THR A 119 -55.84 12.34 -23.64
CA THR A 119 -55.82 11.35 -24.72
C THR A 119 -55.85 9.96 -24.11
N ASN A 120 -56.97 9.30 -24.39
CA ASN A 120 -57.24 7.91 -24.14
C ASN A 120 -56.78 7.12 -25.39
N SER A 121 -56.25 5.93 -25.14
CA SER A 121 -56.38 4.73 -25.95
C SER A 121 -55.88 4.74 -27.41
N ASN A 122 -54.95 3.81 -27.63
CA ASN A 122 -55.17 2.58 -28.39
C ASN A 122 -54.30 2.36 -29.64
N SER A 123 -53.69 1.18 -29.58
CA SER A 123 -53.62 0.18 -30.65
C SER A 123 -52.72 0.46 -31.85
N SER A 124 -51.54 -0.16 -31.74
CA SER A 124 -51.08 -1.26 -32.58
C SER A 124 -50.83 -1.03 -34.07
N SER A 125 -49.58 -1.39 -34.39
CA SER A 125 -49.15 -2.34 -35.42
C SER A 125 -48.69 -1.83 -36.77
N SER A 126 -47.52 -2.39 -37.09
CA SER A 126 -47.02 -2.85 -38.38
C SER A 126 -46.35 -1.85 -39.31
N ALA A 127 -45.03 -2.04 -39.36
CA ALA A 127 -44.22 -2.26 -40.55
C ALA A 127 -44.26 -1.19 -41.64
N SER A 128 -43.11 -0.57 -41.90
CA SER A 128 -42.37 -0.76 -43.15
C SER A 128 -41.00 -0.06 -43.09
N SER A 129 -40.03 -0.78 -43.64
CA SER A 129 -38.64 -0.46 -43.92
C SER A 129 -38.43 0.77 -44.81
N SER A 130 -37.46 1.61 -44.43
CA SER A 130 -36.52 2.26 -45.36
C SER A 130 -35.39 2.97 -44.59
N GLU A 131 -34.15 2.52 -44.77
CA GLU A 131 -32.92 3.34 -44.70
C GLU A 131 -32.97 4.46 -45.77
N PRO A 132 -32.07 5.47 -45.83
CA PRO A 132 -30.81 5.68 -45.10
C PRO A 132 -30.58 7.13 -44.59
N ALA A 133 -29.39 7.33 -43.99
CA ALA A 133 -28.56 8.55 -43.96
C ALA A 133 -28.29 9.15 -42.56
N SER A 134 -27.11 8.76 -42.05
CA SER A 134 -26.04 9.63 -41.54
C SER A 134 -26.35 10.65 -40.45
N SER A 135 -25.86 10.38 -39.24
CA SER A 135 -25.35 11.42 -38.32
C SER A 135 -24.31 10.82 -37.36
N ALA A 136 -23.07 11.23 -37.56
CA ALA A 136 -21.92 11.27 -36.66
C ALA A 136 -22.02 10.51 -35.32
N SER A 137 -21.31 9.39 -35.26
CA SER A 137 -20.83 8.74 -34.05
C SER A 137 -19.75 9.61 -33.40
N THR A 138 -19.99 10.10 -32.18
CA THR A 138 -18.93 10.44 -31.23
C THR A 138 -18.56 9.15 -30.53
N SER A 139 -17.60 8.43 -31.11
CA SER A 139 -16.95 7.28 -30.50
C SER A 139 -16.10 7.79 -29.34
N SER A 140 -16.55 7.54 -28.12
CA SER A 140 -15.68 7.52 -26.95
C SER A 140 -14.64 6.41 -27.17
N THR A 141 -13.39 6.82 -27.29
CA THR A 141 -12.21 5.94 -27.24
C THR A 141 -12.16 5.29 -25.87
N THR A 142 -12.80 4.13 -25.77
CA THR A 142 -12.39 3.10 -24.81
C THR A 142 -11.08 2.57 -25.35
N SER A 143 -9.99 2.93 -24.68
CA SER A 143 -8.67 2.37 -24.93
C SER A 143 -8.72 0.88 -24.56
N SER A 144 -9.12 0.06 -25.52
CA SER A 144 -8.93 -1.37 -25.45
C SER A 144 -7.44 -1.62 -25.23
N ALA A 145 -7.07 -2.27 -24.12
CA ALA A 145 -5.73 -2.73 -23.83
C ALA A 145 -5.11 -3.31 -25.11
N THR A 146 -4.15 -2.59 -25.66
CA THR A 146 -3.42 -3.06 -26.82
C THR A 146 -2.62 -4.25 -26.32
N THR A 147 -2.88 -5.42 -26.90
CA THR A 147 -2.21 -6.70 -26.64
C THR A 147 -0.69 -6.58 -26.85
N GLY A 148 0.01 -5.94 -25.90
CA GLY A 148 1.45 -6.03 -25.71
C GLY A 148 1.75 -7.43 -25.19
N GLY A 149 2.84 -8.02 -25.69
CA GLY A 149 3.14 -9.44 -25.48
C GLY A 149 3.11 -9.81 -23.99
N SER A 150 2.26 -10.78 -23.64
CA SER A 150 2.33 -11.52 -22.38
C SER A 150 3.77 -11.97 -22.16
N VAL A 151 4.46 -11.33 -21.22
CA VAL A 151 5.89 -11.52 -20.97
C VAL A 151 6.09 -12.86 -20.27
N ASN A 152 6.13 -13.95 -21.02
CA ASN A 152 6.34 -15.29 -20.45
C ASN A 152 7.74 -15.49 -19.82
N ALA A 153 8.66 -14.52 -19.97
CA ALA A 153 9.85 -14.36 -19.14
C ALA A 153 10.43 -12.96 -19.37
N LEU A 154 10.56 -12.14 -18.32
CA LEU A 154 11.33 -10.90 -18.39
C LEU A 154 12.83 -11.24 -18.56
N PRO A 155 13.62 -10.38 -19.23
CA PRO A 155 15.04 -10.65 -19.44
C PRO A 155 15.81 -10.68 -18.12
N ASN A 156 17.03 -11.23 -18.15
CA ASN A 156 18.01 -11.13 -17.04
C ASN A 156 17.51 -11.59 -15.65
N GLY A 157 16.48 -12.44 -15.59
CA GLY A 157 15.91 -12.91 -14.34
C GLY A 157 15.10 -11.86 -13.58
N LEU A 158 14.68 -10.79 -14.25
CA LEU A 158 13.83 -9.75 -13.66
C LEU A 158 12.48 -10.36 -13.22
N LEU A 159 11.95 -9.83 -12.12
CA LEU A 159 10.65 -10.21 -11.59
C LEU A 159 9.64 -9.09 -11.81
N PRO A 160 8.39 -9.40 -12.19
CA PRO A 160 7.37 -8.38 -12.37
C PRO A 160 6.86 -7.88 -11.01
N ALA A 161 6.53 -6.60 -10.92
CA ALA A 161 5.85 -6.02 -9.75
C ALA A 161 4.32 -6.22 -9.80
N HIS A 162 3.76 -6.60 -10.95
CA HIS A 162 2.33 -6.84 -11.17
C HIS A 162 2.10 -7.73 -12.41
N PRO A 163 0.93 -8.35 -12.61
CA PRO A 163 0.71 -9.30 -13.71
C PRO A 163 0.67 -8.65 -15.11
N SER A 164 0.55 -7.32 -15.18
CA SER A 164 0.38 -6.56 -16.42
C SER A 164 1.63 -5.77 -16.84
N VAL A 165 2.82 -6.15 -16.38
CA VAL A 165 4.07 -5.43 -16.71
C VAL A 165 4.24 -5.31 -18.22
N TYR A 166 4.42 -4.09 -18.70
CA TYR A 166 4.73 -3.81 -20.10
C TYR A 166 6.24 -3.81 -20.32
N TRP A 167 6.69 -4.53 -21.35
CA TRP A 167 8.12 -4.60 -21.70
C TRP A 167 8.31 -4.41 -23.20
N GLU A 168 8.84 -3.26 -23.59
CA GLU A 168 9.11 -2.95 -24.99
C GLU A 168 10.19 -3.89 -25.58
N ASP A 169 9.99 -4.35 -26.82
CA ASP A 169 10.99 -5.17 -27.54
C ASP A 169 12.13 -4.32 -28.15
N SER A 170 12.62 -3.34 -27.39
CA SER A 170 13.73 -2.46 -27.76
C SER A 170 15.08 -3.03 -27.30
N ALA A 171 16.17 -2.55 -27.90
CA ALA A 171 17.51 -3.00 -27.53
C ALA A 171 17.85 -2.62 -26.07
N GLN A 172 17.36 -1.47 -25.64
CA GLN A 172 17.50 -0.91 -24.31
C GLN A 172 16.81 -1.81 -23.28
N CYS A 173 15.51 -2.08 -23.44
CA CYS A 173 14.75 -2.90 -22.49
C CYS A 173 15.26 -4.35 -22.40
N ARG A 174 15.79 -4.92 -23.49
CA ARG A 174 16.46 -6.23 -23.44
C ARG A 174 17.79 -6.21 -22.69
N ALA A 175 18.48 -5.06 -22.67
CA ALA A 175 19.74 -4.86 -21.96
C ALA A 175 19.55 -4.49 -20.48
N PHE A 176 18.34 -4.09 -20.06
CA PHE A 176 18.08 -3.71 -18.68
C PHE A 176 18.38 -4.86 -17.71
N ASN A 177 19.24 -4.56 -16.73
CA ASN A 177 19.62 -5.45 -15.65
C ASN A 177 19.73 -4.61 -14.38
N ILE A 178 18.95 -4.98 -13.36
CA ILE A 178 18.87 -4.23 -12.11
C ILE A 178 20.24 -4.12 -11.41
N GLY A 179 21.07 -5.16 -11.47
CA GLY A 179 22.37 -5.17 -10.83
C GLY A 179 23.40 -4.27 -11.52
N SER A 180 23.11 -3.78 -12.73
CA SER A 180 23.95 -2.82 -13.45
C SER A 180 23.37 -1.41 -13.50
N VAL A 181 22.24 -1.15 -12.84
CA VAL A 181 21.70 0.21 -12.74
C VAL A 181 22.66 1.05 -11.89
N LEU A 182 23.05 2.20 -12.41
CA LEU A 182 23.82 3.19 -11.68
C LEU A 182 22.88 4.22 -11.06
N VAL A 183 23.24 4.72 -9.89
CA VAL A 183 22.57 5.80 -9.18
C VAL A 183 23.55 6.96 -9.19
N GLU A 184 23.17 8.10 -9.79
CA GLU A 184 24.00 9.29 -9.71
C GLU A 184 24.28 9.64 -8.25
N SER A 185 25.40 10.31 -7.95
CA SER A 185 25.67 10.79 -6.60
C SER A 185 25.16 12.22 -6.44
N SER A 186 24.50 12.52 -5.31
CA SER A 186 23.97 13.85 -4.99
C SER A 186 25.08 14.94 -4.98
N TYR A 187 26.34 14.57 -4.73
CA TYR A 187 27.45 15.51 -4.58
C TYR A 187 28.38 15.65 -5.80
N GLN A 188 27.86 15.48 -7.02
CA GLN A 188 28.69 15.47 -8.25
C GLN A 188 29.76 14.36 -8.27
N GLY A 189 29.52 13.29 -7.52
CA GLY A 189 30.36 12.08 -7.55
C GLY A 189 30.10 11.25 -8.80
N GLU A 190 30.98 10.28 -9.06
CA GLU A 190 30.70 9.24 -10.05
C GLU A 190 29.43 8.48 -9.65
N ALA A 191 28.63 8.08 -10.65
CA ALA A 191 27.46 7.27 -10.40
C ALA A 191 27.89 5.91 -9.82
N GLU A 192 27.19 5.45 -8.78
CA GLU A 192 27.51 4.21 -8.09
C GLU A 192 26.50 3.13 -8.45
N PRO A 193 26.89 1.85 -8.56
CA PRO A 193 25.93 0.78 -8.78
C PRO A 193 24.89 0.72 -7.66
N LEU A 194 23.61 0.58 -8.03
CA LEU A 194 22.49 0.35 -7.10
C LEU A 194 22.76 -0.87 -6.20
N ASN A 195 23.46 -1.88 -6.73
CA ASN A 195 23.72 -3.17 -6.08
C ASN A 195 22.44 -3.91 -5.61
N GLY A 196 21.32 -3.72 -6.32
CA GLY A 196 20.05 -4.39 -6.05
C GLY A 196 19.92 -5.77 -6.71
N SER A 197 19.07 -6.63 -6.13
CA SER A 197 18.63 -7.88 -6.75
C SER A 197 17.26 -7.72 -7.43
N PRO A 198 16.88 -8.57 -8.40
CA PRO A 198 15.52 -8.59 -8.95
C PRO A 198 14.42 -8.82 -7.92
N GLU A 199 14.72 -9.58 -6.86
CA GLU A 199 13.81 -9.85 -5.75
C GLU A 199 13.54 -8.61 -4.89
N ASP A 200 14.54 -7.75 -4.73
CA ASP A 200 14.41 -6.52 -3.96
C ASP A 200 13.88 -5.35 -4.80
N ASN A 201 13.88 -5.50 -6.12
CA ASN A 201 13.54 -4.45 -7.08
C ASN A 201 12.75 -5.00 -8.29
N PRO A 202 11.51 -5.46 -8.08
CA PRO A 202 10.68 -5.97 -9.15
C PRO A 202 10.34 -4.84 -10.13
N VAL A 203 10.35 -5.15 -11.42
CA VAL A 203 10.15 -4.18 -12.49
C VAL A 203 8.67 -3.91 -12.73
N VAL A 204 8.36 -2.66 -13.02
CA VAL A 204 7.00 -2.18 -13.29
C VAL A 204 6.78 -2.04 -14.80
N GLY A 205 7.76 -1.47 -15.51
CA GLY A 205 7.68 -1.33 -16.96
C GLY A 205 9.00 -0.93 -17.61
N CYS A 206 9.08 -1.08 -18.92
CA CYS A 206 10.16 -0.52 -19.72
C CYS A 206 9.66 -0.08 -21.10
N VAL A 207 9.82 1.21 -21.41
CA VAL A 207 9.33 1.84 -22.65
C VAL A 207 10.08 3.15 -22.93
N ASP A 208 10.27 3.50 -24.19
CA ASP A 208 10.82 4.79 -24.64
C ASP A 208 12.20 5.15 -24.04
N GLY A 209 13.01 4.13 -23.71
CA GLY A 209 14.33 4.32 -23.09
C GLY A 209 14.30 4.58 -21.58
N TYR A 210 13.16 4.38 -20.94
CA TYR A 210 13.00 4.38 -19.48
C TYR A 210 12.65 2.98 -18.99
N ALA A 211 13.13 2.65 -17.80
CA ALA A 211 12.77 1.44 -17.08
C ALA A 211 12.43 1.81 -15.64
N THR A 212 11.42 1.17 -15.09
CA THR A 212 10.94 1.43 -13.73
C THR A 212 10.91 0.15 -12.91
N TYR A 213 11.15 0.32 -11.63
CA TYR A 213 11.13 -0.76 -10.66
C TYR A 213 10.76 -0.20 -9.30
N VAL A 214 10.10 -1.03 -8.50
CA VAL A 214 9.79 -0.68 -7.10
C VAL A 214 11.10 -0.74 -6.34
N GLY A 215 11.48 0.36 -5.70
CA GLY A 215 12.68 0.40 -4.87
C GLY A 215 12.47 -0.24 -3.52
N LEU A 216 13.25 -1.26 -3.17
CA LEU A 216 13.15 -2.01 -1.90
C LEU A 216 11.70 -2.48 -1.66
N THR A 217 11.36 -3.68 -2.11
CA THR A 217 10.03 -4.30 -1.92
C THR A 217 9.49 -4.13 -0.49
N ASP A 218 8.16 -4.10 -0.31
CA ASP A 218 7.53 -3.91 1.01
C ASP A 218 8.11 -4.87 2.07
N LYS A 219 8.49 -6.08 1.65
CA LYS A 219 9.22 -7.06 2.45
C LYS A 219 10.53 -6.49 2.99
N VAL A 220 11.43 -6.04 2.11
CA VAL A 220 12.75 -5.50 2.49
C VAL A 220 12.59 -4.22 3.30
N TYR A 221 11.67 -3.35 2.88
CA TYR A 221 11.35 -2.12 3.58
C TYR A 221 10.96 -2.39 5.04
N PHE A 222 10.07 -3.37 5.27
CA PHE A 222 9.64 -3.75 6.61
C PHE A 222 10.78 -4.37 7.44
N GLU A 223 11.63 -5.21 6.84
CA GLU A 223 12.78 -5.82 7.51
C GLU A 223 13.85 -4.80 7.92
N GLN A 224 14.05 -3.75 7.12
CA GLN A 224 15.07 -2.73 7.37
C GLN A 224 14.62 -1.61 8.32
N GLU A 225 13.38 -1.66 8.83
CA GLU A 225 12.80 -0.63 9.69
C GLU A 225 12.90 0.78 9.09
N LEU A 226 12.84 0.89 7.76
CA LEU A 226 12.74 2.19 7.14
C LEU A 226 11.40 2.77 7.58
N GLN A 227 11.43 3.69 8.54
CA GLN A 227 10.25 4.41 9.01
C GLN A 227 10.01 5.54 8.01
N ASP A 228 8.78 5.61 7.49
CA ASP A 228 8.22 6.79 6.82
C ASP A 228 8.67 7.15 5.38
N VAL A 229 9.30 6.25 4.62
CA VAL A 229 9.51 6.48 3.17
C VAL A 229 8.44 5.70 2.41
N ALA A 230 7.49 6.39 1.79
CA ALA A 230 6.52 5.78 0.89
C ALA A 230 7.24 4.88 -0.14
N LEU A 231 6.64 3.74 -0.49
CA LEU A 231 7.17 2.90 -1.55
C LEU A 231 7.19 3.73 -2.83
N VAL A 232 8.36 3.87 -3.42
CA VAL A 232 8.53 4.65 -4.65
C VAL A 232 8.92 3.74 -5.80
N ILE A 233 8.43 4.09 -6.98
CA ILE A 233 8.88 3.54 -8.25
C ILE A 233 10.07 4.37 -8.68
N TYR A 234 11.26 3.80 -8.67
CA TYR A 234 12.44 4.44 -9.26
C TYR A 234 12.34 4.41 -10.78
N VAL A 235 12.84 5.48 -11.41
CA VAL A 235 12.91 5.59 -12.87
C VAL A 235 14.36 5.65 -13.30
N ALA A 236 14.81 4.62 -14.00
CA ALA A 236 16.10 4.59 -14.68
C ALA A 236 15.95 5.03 -16.14
N GLU A 237 16.86 5.87 -16.60
CA GLU A 237 16.95 6.34 -17.98
C GLU A 237 18.15 5.68 -18.66
N TRP A 238 17.98 5.28 -19.91
CA TRP A 238 19.07 4.81 -20.76
C TRP A 238 19.82 5.99 -21.36
N ASP A 239 21.09 6.18 -20.98
CA ASP A 239 21.89 7.32 -21.45
C ASP A 239 22.59 7.09 -22.81
N GLY A 240 22.50 5.85 -23.32
CA GLY A 240 23.20 5.40 -24.53
C GLY A 240 24.08 4.17 -24.29
N GLU A 241 24.61 4.02 -23.08
CA GLU A 241 25.52 2.94 -22.69
C GLU A 241 25.09 2.23 -21.40
N GLU A 242 24.54 2.97 -20.44
CA GLU A 242 24.19 2.49 -19.11
C GLU A 242 22.77 2.92 -18.70
N TRP A 243 22.23 2.22 -17.71
CA TRP A 243 20.97 2.58 -17.06
C TRP A 243 21.27 3.39 -15.82
N VAL A 244 20.71 4.60 -15.73
CA VAL A 244 21.05 5.55 -14.67
C VAL A 244 19.79 6.09 -14.01
N VAL A 245 19.71 6.03 -12.68
CA VAL A 245 18.77 6.80 -11.88
C VAL A 245 19.41 8.14 -11.56
N LYS A 246 18.85 9.20 -12.12
CA LYS A 246 19.37 10.56 -11.96
C LYS A 246 18.90 11.19 -10.66
N TYR A 247 19.73 12.07 -10.09
CA TYR A 247 19.28 12.98 -9.04
C TYR A 247 18.54 14.17 -9.64
N ARG A 248 17.45 14.57 -9.00
CA ARG A 248 16.66 15.76 -9.35
C ARG A 248 16.64 16.71 -8.17
N GLN A 249 16.69 18.00 -8.45
CA GLN A 249 16.48 19.04 -7.45
C GLN A 249 14.99 19.33 -7.32
N ASN A 250 14.49 19.38 -6.09
CA ASN A 250 13.13 19.84 -5.81
C ASN A 250 13.07 21.38 -5.76
N ALA A 251 11.86 21.93 -5.70
CA ALA A 251 11.65 23.38 -5.66
C ALA A 251 12.30 24.06 -4.45
N ASP A 252 12.54 23.31 -3.37
CA ASP A 252 13.16 23.79 -2.14
C ASP A 252 14.70 23.63 -2.13
N GLY A 253 15.29 23.15 -3.24
CA GLY A 253 16.74 22.94 -3.40
C GLY A 253 17.26 21.67 -2.72
N GLY A 254 16.39 20.80 -2.23
CA GLY A 254 16.72 19.43 -1.83
C GLY A 254 16.90 18.52 -3.03
N GLU A 255 17.66 17.45 -2.88
CA GLU A 255 17.93 16.47 -3.93
C GLU A 255 17.20 15.16 -3.62
N TYR A 256 16.60 14.57 -4.65
CA TYR A 256 15.91 13.29 -4.57
C TYR A 256 16.21 12.46 -5.82
N LEU A 257 16.17 11.14 -5.70
CA LEU A 257 16.30 10.26 -6.86
C LEU A 257 15.07 10.37 -7.74
N THR A 258 15.24 10.21 -9.05
CA THR A 258 14.12 10.18 -9.99
C THR A 258 13.19 9.02 -9.62
N SER A 259 12.01 9.36 -9.10
CA SER A 259 11.06 8.40 -8.54
C SER A 259 9.65 8.96 -8.54
N VAL A 260 8.66 8.09 -8.72
CA VAL A 260 7.22 8.42 -8.65
C VAL A 260 6.50 7.52 -7.66
N GLY A 261 5.32 7.92 -7.20
CA GLY A 261 4.46 7.05 -6.39
C GLY A 261 3.76 5.99 -7.23
N PHE A 262 3.15 4.99 -6.60
CA PHE A 262 2.39 3.94 -7.27
C PHE A 262 0.92 4.33 -7.42
N TYR A 263 0.25 3.89 -8.49
CA TYR A 263 -1.15 4.23 -8.76
C TYR A 263 -2.11 3.82 -7.63
N PRO A 264 -2.03 2.60 -7.06
CA PRO A 264 -2.84 2.25 -5.89
C PRO A 264 -2.68 3.23 -4.71
N GLU A 265 -1.47 3.78 -4.48
CA GLU A 265 -1.23 4.81 -3.46
C GLU A 265 -1.90 6.12 -3.81
N PHE A 266 -1.68 6.60 -5.04
CA PHE A 266 -2.22 7.89 -5.48
C PHE A 266 -3.74 7.92 -5.45
N ARG A 267 -4.36 6.78 -5.69
CA ARG A 267 -5.79 6.62 -5.52
C ARG A 267 -6.19 6.70 -4.04
N SER A 268 -5.46 6.01 -3.16
CA SER A 268 -5.75 5.90 -1.73
C SER A 268 -5.50 7.19 -0.93
N PHE A 269 -4.57 8.03 -1.37
CA PHE A 269 -4.22 9.29 -0.72
C PHE A 269 -4.42 10.46 -1.70
N PRO A 270 -5.67 10.84 -2.00
CA PRO A 270 -5.96 11.91 -2.93
C PRO A 270 -5.53 13.27 -2.36
N ASP A 271 -4.89 14.08 -3.20
CA ASP A 271 -4.56 15.46 -2.84
C ASP A 271 -5.82 16.30 -2.61
N ALA A 272 -5.70 17.35 -1.81
CA ALA A 272 -6.79 18.26 -1.51
C ALA A 272 -7.36 18.97 -2.76
N ASP A 273 -6.58 19.04 -3.84
CA ASP A 273 -6.90 19.76 -5.07
C ASP A 273 -7.75 18.95 -6.08
N ALA A 274 -8.26 17.78 -5.69
CA ALA A 274 -9.18 16.94 -6.46
C ALA A 274 -8.67 16.46 -7.84
N GLN A 275 -7.36 16.46 -8.05
CA GLN A 275 -6.74 15.89 -9.25
C GLN A 275 -6.92 14.37 -9.29
N SER A 276 -7.13 13.81 -10.48
CA SER A 276 -7.17 12.36 -10.65
C SER A 276 -5.78 11.74 -10.42
N ALA A 277 -5.72 10.44 -10.12
CA ALA A 277 -4.44 9.73 -9.98
C ALA A 277 -3.60 9.79 -11.27
N GLU A 278 -4.26 9.71 -12.43
CA GLU A 278 -3.64 9.86 -13.75
C GLU A 278 -3.02 11.25 -13.95
N GLU A 279 -3.76 12.31 -13.62
CA GLU A 279 -3.26 13.69 -13.72
C GLU A 279 -2.05 13.91 -12.80
N ARG A 280 -2.11 13.40 -11.57
CA ARG A 280 -1.01 13.50 -10.60
C ARG A 280 0.23 12.77 -11.10
N MET A 281 0.08 11.55 -11.62
CA MET A 281 1.20 10.79 -12.20
C MET A 281 1.82 11.54 -13.38
N ASN A 282 1.01 12.05 -14.30
CA ASN A 282 1.48 12.84 -15.43
C ASN A 282 2.26 14.10 -14.98
N VAL A 283 1.77 14.80 -13.96
CA VAL A 283 2.47 15.95 -13.37
C VAL A 283 3.79 15.53 -12.73
N GLN A 284 3.85 14.40 -12.03
CA GLN A 284 5.10 13.92 -11.43
C GLN A 284 6.14 13.55 -12.48
N LEU A 285 5.76 12.81 -13.52
CA LEU A 285 6.65 12.46 -14.63
C LEU A 285 7.16 13.73 -15.35
N ALA A 286 6.26 14.67 -15.67
CA ALA A 286 6.62 15.91 -16.34
C ALA A 286 7.55 16.79 -15.49
N THR A 287 7.32 16.86 -14.17
CA THR A 287 8.19 17.60 -13.23
C THR A 287 9.61 17.02 -13.18
N GLN A 288 9.74 15.73 -13.48
CA GLN A 288 11.02 15.02 -13.55
C GLN A 288 11.59 14.96 -14.96
N GLU A 289 11.03 15.74 -15.90
CA GLU A 289 11.41 15.78 -17.32
C GLU A 289 11.31 14.42 -18.03
N ILE A 290 10.50 13.50 -17.50
CA ILE A 290 10.23 12.21 -18.12
C ILE A 290 9.09 12.40 -19.11
N SER A 291 9.33 12.01 -20.36
CA SER A 291 8.32 12.00 -21.41
C SER A 291 8.26 10.62 -22.03
N VAL A 292 7.16 9.93 -21.76
CA VAL A 292 6.82 8.64 -22.37
C VAL A 292 5.53 8.75 -23.16
N SER A 293 5.38 7.88 -24.15
CA SER A 293 4.19 7.80 -25.00
C SER A 293 2.94 7.37 -24.23
N ASP A 294 3.11 6.50 -23.24
CA ASP A 294 2.05 5.98 -22.38
C ASP A 294 2.59 5.79 -20.94
N PRO A 295 2.19 6.65 -19.99
CA PRO A 295 2.61 6.53 -18.59
C PRO A 295 2.31 5.16 -17.98
N GLU A 296 1.17 4.55 -18.26
CA GLU A 296 0.79 3.27 -17.62
C GLU A 296 1.65 2.09 -18.10
N GLN A 297 2.26 2.20 -19.28
CA GLN A 297 3.27 1.23 -19.73
C GLN A 297 4.60 1.36 -18.98
N LEU A 298 4.90 2.56 -18.47
CA LEU A 298 6.09 2.79 -17.67
C LEU A 298 5.82 2.52 -16.19
N VAL A 299 4.76 3.07 -15.59
CA VAL A 299 4.55 3.10 -14.13
C VAL A 299 3.46 2.14 -13.64
N GLY A 300 3.00 1.25 -14.52
CA GLY A 300 1.99 0.25 -14.22
C GLY A 300 0.56 0.78 -14.42
N PRO A 301 -0.44 -0.11 -14.36
CA PRO A 301 -1.81 0.25 -14.66
C PRO A 301 -2.42 1.11 -13.56
N ASN A 302 -3.19 2.13 -13.95
CA ASN A 302 -4.01 2.91 -13.04
C ASN A 302 -5.18 2.03 -12.58
N THR A 303 -5.00 1.30 -11.49
CA THR A 303 -5.99 0.37 -10.90
C THR A 303 -5.87 0.40 -9.38
N ALA A 304 -6.94 0.00 -8.68
CA ALA A 304 -6.95 0.00 -7.22
C ALA A 304 -5.98 -1.01 -6.59
N THR A 305 -5.58 -2.06 -7.33
CA THR A 305 -4.73 -3.15 -6.84
C THR A 305 -3.92 -3.77 -7.96
N TRP A 306 -2.73 -4.25 -7.63
CA TRP A 306 -1.83 -4.98 -8.51
C TRP A 306 -1.70 -6.46 -8.14
N ALA A 307 -2.52 -6.94 -7.21
CA ALA A 307 -2.42 -8.29 -6.67
C ALA A 307 -2.56 -9.37 -7.76
N PRO A 308 -1.86 -10.52 -7.62
CA PRO A 308 -1.94 -11.62 -8.56
C PRO A 308 -3.36 -12.21 -8.61
N GLN A 309 -3.82 -12.49 -9.82
CA GLN A 309 -5.13 -13.12 -10.08
C GLN A 309 -5.03 -14.65 -10.23
N VAL A 310 -4.07 -15.27 -9.54
CA VAL A 310 -3.77 -16.70 -9.63
C VAL A 310 -4.08 -17.36 -8.29
N GLU A 311 -4.86 -18.43 -8.30
CA GLU A 311 -5.16 -19.22 -7.10
C GLU A 311 -3.89 -19.86 -6.51
N GLY A 312 -3.78 -19.83 -5.18
CA GLY A 312 -2.62 -20.35 -4.44
C GLY A 312 -2.94 -21.60 -3.62
N VAL A 313 -1.88 -22.29 -3.16
CA VAL A 313 -2.00 -23.35 -2.15
C VAL A 313 -1.90 -22.70 -0.77
N TRP A 314 -2.72 -23.17 0.16
CA TRP A 314 -2.74 -22.66 1.53
C TRP A 314 -1.95 -23.56 2.47
N GLU A 315 -1.21 -22.94 3.37
CA GLU A 315 -0.41 -23.58 4.41
C GLU A 315 -0.63 -22.90 5.77
N GLU A 316 -0.16 -23.54 6.84
CA GLU A 316 -0.31 -23.04 8.20
C GLU A 316 0.47 -21.75 8.41
N LEU A 317 -0.22 -20.70 8.88
CA LEU A 317 0.38 -19.48 9.39
C LEU A 317 0.66 -19.64 10.89
N GLU A 318 1.94 -19.60 11.25
CA GLU A 318 2.41 -19.65 12.64
C GLU A 318 3.07 -18.31 13.04
N ALA A 319 2.28 -17.41 13.63
CA ALA A 319 2.73 -16.13 14.17
C ALA A 319 2.29 -15.94 15.64
N SER A 320 2.23 -17.03 16.41
CA SER A 320 1.65 -17.02 17.76
C SER A 320 2.37 -16.06 18.72
N LYS A 321 3.65 -15.78 18.49
CA LYS A 321 4.41 -14.76 19.25
C LYS A 321 3.82 -13.35 19.11
N GLN A 322 3.26 -13.05 17.94
CA GLN A 322 2.56 -11.80 17.64
C GLN A 322 1.06 -11.87 17.97
N GLY A 323 0.57 -13.04 18.40
CA GLY A 323 -0.82 -13.26 18.79
C GLY A 323 -1.72 -13.82 17.68
N PHE A 324 -1.15 -14.30 16.58
CA PHE A 324 -1.92 -14.73 15.41
C PHE A 324 -1.52 -16.13 14.93
N THR A 325 -2.52 -16.92 14.54
CA THR A 325 -2.35 -18.21 13.84
C THR A 325 -3.42 -18.33 12.75
N GLY A 326 -3.27 -19.21 11.78
CA GLY A 326 -4.29 -19.42 10.75
C GLY A 326 -3.72 -20.14 9.53
N GLU A 327 -4.14 -19.71 8.34
CA GLU A 327 -3.59 -20.15 7.07
C GLU A 327 -3.10 -18.95 6.25
N MET A 328 -2.07 -19.15 5.42
CA MET A 328 -1.59 -18.19 4.43
C MET A 328 -1.32 -18.90 3.11
N ARG A 329 -1.20 -18.16 2.01
CA ARG A 329 -0.75 -18.75 0.76
C ARG A 329 0.74 -19.12 0.83
N ASN A 330 1.10 -20.23 0.22
CA ASN A 330 2.47 -20.76 0.21
C ASN A 330 3.44 -19.97 -0.69
N ASP A 331 2.91 -19.11 -1.56
CA ASP A 331 3.67 -18.17 -2.37
C ASP A 331 3.77 -16.79 -1.71
N TRP A 332 3.20 -16.61 -0.51
CA TRP A 332 3.36 -15.41 0.27
C TRP A 332 4.56 -15.52 1.20
N THR A 333 5.17 -14.38 1.51
CA THR A 333 6.23 -14.29 2.52
C THR A 333 5.68 -13.69 3.80
N LEU A 334 5.90 -14.37 4.92
CA LEU A 334 5.59 -13.89 6.26
C LEU A 334 6.76 -13.07 6.82
N VAL A 335 6.47 -11.85 7.28
CA VAL A 335 7.38 -11.10 8.15
C VAL A 335 6.62 -10.66 9.41
N ALA A 336 7.18 -11.00 10.57
CA ALA A 336 6.55 -10.75 11.86
C ALA A 336 7.54 -10.05 12.79
N LYS A 337 7.08 -9.01 13.48
CA LYS A 337 7.91 -8.14 14.32
C LYS A 337 7.20 -7.75 15.60
N THR A 338 7.99 -7.52 16.64
CA THR A 338 7.55 -6.92 17.90
C THR A 338 8.29 -5.62 18.12
N ASN A 339 7.58 -4.49 18.00
CA ASN A 339 8.09 -3.16 18.30
C ASN A 339 7.83 -2.86 19.79
N ALA A 340 8.81 -3.15 20.65
CA ALA A 340 8.69 -3.02 22.11
C ALA A 340 9.22 -1.69 22.67
N VAL A 341 9.36 -0.64 21.85
CA VAL A 341 10.17 0.52 22.27
C VAL A 341 9.50 1.36 23.37
N ARG A 342 8.16 1.36 23.51
CA ARG A 342 7.37 2.01 24.59
C ARG A 342 5.99 1.37 24.77
N ASP A 343 5.19 1.83 25.74
CA ASP A 343 3.72 1.69 25.74
C ASP A 343 3.17 2.71 24.72
N PRO A 344 2.42 2.29 23.70
CA PRO A 344 1.92 0.94 23.45
C PRO A 344 2.95 -0.01 22.81
N LYS A 345 2.93 -1.28 23.22
CA LYS A 345 3.65 -2.34 22.53
C LYS A 345 2.88 -2.71 21.26
N VAL A 346 3.56 -2.78 20.12
CA VAL A 346 2.95 -3.16 18.84
C VAL A 346 3.60 -4.43 18.30
N ASP A 347 2.79 -5.47 18.12
CA ASP A 347 3.15 -6.69 17.41
C ASP A 347 2.54 -6.63 16.01
N SER A 348 3.39 -6.68 14.98
CA SER A 348 2.97 -6.54 13.59
C SER A 348 3.28 -7.83 12.82
N VAL A 349 2.32 -8.30 12.04
CA VAL A 349 2.48 -9.38 11.05
C VAL A 349 2.13 -8.81 9.69
N ARG A 350 3.02 -8.96 8.72
CA ARG A 350 2.77 -8.63 7.32
C ARG A 350 2.99 -9.86 6.46
N LEU A 351 2.06 -10.09 5.54
CA LEU A 351 2.18 -11.10 4.50
C LEU A 351 2.35 -10.36 3.18
N PHE A 352 3.40 -10.69 2.45
CA PHE A 352 3.69 -10.13 1.14
C PHE A 352 3.34 -11.15 0.06
N ASP A 353 2.71 -10.71 -1.03
CA ASP A 353 2.38 -11.58 -2.15
C ASP A 353 3.62 -12.02 -2.95
N ALA A 354 3.40 -12.79 -4.02
CA ALA A 354 4.46 -13.29 -4.88
C ALA A 354 5.27 -12.18 -5.60
N TYR A 355 4.78 -10.94 -5.62
CA TYR A 355 5.46 -9.78 -6.18
C TYR A 355 6.09 -8.89 -5.11
N GLY A 356 5.95 -9.24 -3.83
CA GLY A 356 6.49 -8.51 -2.69
C GLY A 356 5.59 -7.37 -2.19
N ALA A 357 4.38 -7.21 -2.72
CA ALA A 357 3.41 -6.22 -2.26
C ALA A 357 2.68 -6.71 -1.01
N THR A 358 2.30 -5.79 -0.11
CA THR A 358 1.58 -6.15 1.12
C THR A 358 0.20 -6.74 0.80
N ALA A 359 0.04 -8.05 1.00
CA ALA A 359 -1.22 -8.76 0.83
C ALA A 359 -2.09 -8.66 2.09
N ILE A 360 -1.52 -8.90 3.27
CA ILE A 360 -2.22 -8.83 4.56
C ILE A 360 -1.35 -8.07 5.55
N GLN A 361 -1.99 -7.27 6.39
CA GLN A 361 -1.37 -6.67 7.57
C GLN A 361 -2.22 -7.00 8.80
N LEU A 362 -1.57 -7.34 9.90
CA LEU A 362 -2.20 -7.48 11.21
C LEU A 362 -1.35 -6.75 12.23
N GLU A 363 -2.00 -5.95 13.06
CA GLU A 363 -1.33 -5.25 14.15
C GLU A 363 -2.08 -5.52 15.45
N ARG A 364 -1.37 -6.10 16.42
CA ARG A 364 -1.82 -6.19 17.81
C ARG A 364 -1.14 -5.11 18.63
N TRP A 365 -1.94 -4.31 19.30
CA TRP A 365 -1.53 -3.29 20.23
C TRP A 365 -1.81 -3.78 21.64
N THR A 366 -0.84 -3.62 22.55
CA THR A 366 -1.03 -3.87 23.98
C THR A 366 -0.82 -2.57 24.74
N THR A 367 -1.87 -2.10 25.41
CA THR A 367 -1.85 -0.81 26.11
C THR A 367 -2.85 -0.70 27.25
N SER A 368 -2.40 -0.16 28.38
CA SER A 368 -3.24 0.06 29.56
C SER A 368 -4.16 1.29 29.48
N SER A 369 -4.04 2.07 28.39
CA SER A 369 -4.77 3.33 28.19
C SER A 369 -5.44 3.36 26.81
N PRO A 370 -6.57 2.66 26.63
CA PRO A 370 -7.19 2.48 25.32
C PRO A 370 -7.89 3.73 24.76
N ASP A 371 -8.00 4.80 25.54
CA ASP A 371 -8.76 6.01 25.19
C ASP A 371 -8.29 6.65 23.87
N ASP A 372 -7.02 6.48 23.50
CA ASP A 372 -6.47 7.00 22.23
C ASP A 372 -6.92 6.15 21.02
N PHE A 373 -7.23 4.87 21.22
CA PHE A 373 -7.67 3.93 20.16
C PHE A 373 -9.17 4.00 19.89
N LEU A 374 -9.94 4.48 20.86
CA LEU A 374 -11.40 4.58 20.79
C LEU A 374 -11.89 5.90 20.20
N GLN A 375 -10.98 6.82 19.87
CA GLN A 375 -11.33 8.09 19.26
C GLN A 375 -11.70 7.92 17.79
N CYS A 376 -12.89 8.39 17.43
CA CYS A 376 -13.31 8.43 16.03
C CYS A 376 -12.80 9.71 15.36
N ASN A 377 -11.97 9.54 14.33
CA ASN A 377 -11.34 10.65 13.60
C ASN A 377 -12.33 11.45 12.73
N ASP A 378 -13.37 10.81 12.18
CA ASP A 378 -14.41 11.48 11.40
C ASP A 378 -15.83 11.10 11.86
N PRO A 379 -16.41 11.85 12.81
CA PRO A 379 -17.76 11.63 13.32
C PRO A 379 -18.90 11.78 12.32
N ALA A 380 -18.64 12.41 11.18
CA ALA A 380 -19.63 12.70 10.16
C ALA A 380 -19.49 11.78 8.94
N ALA A 381 -18.38 11.04 8.82
CA ALA A 381 -18.24 9.98 7.84
C ALA A 381 -19.28 8.87 8.02
N ILE A 382 -19.66 8.25 6.91
CA ILE A 382 -20.55 7.10 6.85
C ILE A 382 -19.79 5.89 6.31
N TYR A 383 -20.29 4.70 6.57
CA TYR A 383 -19.79 3.48 5.93
C TYR A 383 -20.88 2.73 5.16
N LEU A 384 -20.42 1.93 4.21
CA LEU A 384 -21.17 0.92 3.48
C LEU A 384 -20.38 -0.41 3.52
N LEU A 385 -21.06 -1.50 3.83
CA LEU A 385 -20.48 -2.85 3.83
C LEU A 385 -20.78 -3.55 2.52
N HIS A 386 -19.73 -4.04 1.88
CA HIS A 386 -19.79 -4.87 0.70
C HIS A 386 -19.33 -6.29 1.06
N ASP A 387 -20.04 -7.28 0.52
CA ASP A 387 -19.83 -8.72 0.70
C ASP A 387 -19.42 -9.15 2.13
N LYS A 388 -20.31 -8.93 3.11
CA LYS A 388 -20.07 -9.32 4.50
C LYS A 388 -20.12 -10.84 4.67
N GLN A 389 -19.01 -11.43 5.11
CA GLN A 389 -18.85 -12.87 5.35
C GLN A 389 -18.58 -13.15 6.83
N GLN A 390 -19.33 -14.07 7.43
CA GLN A 390 -19.08 -14.49 8.81
C GLN A 390 -17.78 -15.30 8.91
N ILE A 391 -17.03 -15.08 9.98
CA ILE A 391 -15.80 -15.81 10.31
C ILE A 391 -15.90 -16.41 11.73
N ASP A 392 -14.99 -17.33 12.06
CA ASP A 392 -15.00 -18.01 13.35
C ASP A 392 -14.35 -17.19 14.48
N LEU A 393 -13.56 -16.17 14.13
CA LEU A 393 -12.92 -15.26 15.08
C LEU A 393 -13.97 -14.47 15.87
N ARG A 394 -13.71 -14.28 17.17
CA ARG A 394 -14.57 -13.53 18.09
C ARG A 394 -13.74 -12.53 18.86
N GLY A 395 -14.19 -11.28 18.88
CA GLY A 395 -13.68 -10.29 19.83
C GLY A 395 -14.27 -10.52 21.22
N GLU A 396 -13.91 -9.65 22.16
CA GLU A 396 -14.40 -9.70 23.55
C GLU A 396 -15.94 -9.68 23.63
N ASP A 397 -16.57 -8.79 22.87
CA ASP A 397 -18.00 -8.53 22.97
C ASP A 397 -18.85 -9.16 21.84
N ASP A 398 -18.24 -9.48 20.70
CA ASP A 398 -18.99 -9.84 19.48
C ASP A 398 -18.32 -10.92 18.63
N ALA A 399 -19.15 -11.69 17.91
CA ALA A 399 -18.68 -12.47 16.77
C ALA A 399 -18.24 -11.53 15.65
N LEU A 400 -17.23 -11.90 14.88
CA LEU A 400 -16.69 -11.07 13.83
C LEU A 400 -17.09 -11.55 12.43
N SER A 401 -17.01 -10.63 11.49
CA SER A 401 -17.17 -10.85 10.06
C SER A 401 -16.04 -10.14 9.33
N VAL A 402 -15.70 -10.61 8.15
CA VAL A 402 -14.88 -9.87 7.19
C VAL A 402 -15.79 -9.20 6.17
N ALA A 403 -15.49 -7.96 5.80
CA ALA A 403 -16.21 -7.23 4.78
C ALA A 403 -15.26 -6.27 4.05
N LEU A 404 -15.58 -5.91 2.82
CA LEU A 404 -15.03 -4.71 2.20
C LEU A 404 -15.85 -3.53 2.71
N VAL A 405 -15.20 -2.61 3.43
CA VAL A 405 -15.87 -1.47 4.07
C VAL A 405 -15.49 -0.21 3.32
N THR A 406 -16.46 0.41 2.66
CA THR A 406 -16.29 1.72 2.02
C THR A 406 -16.73 2.80 3.00
N THR A 407 -15.83 3.73 3.30
CA THR A 407 -16.09 4.91 4.14
C THR A 407 -16.13 6.14 3.27
N THR A 408 -17.20 6.92 3.38
CA THR A 408 -17.37 8.20 2.70
C THR A 408 -17.18 9.32 3.71
N ASP A 409 -16.17 10.15 3.52
CA ASP A 409 -15.88 11.29 4.40
C ASP A 409 -16.85 12.46 4.20
N VAL A 410 -16.71 13.52 5.00
CA VAL A 410 -17.54 14.73 4.90
C VAL A 410 -17.43 15.49 3.57
N PHE A 411 -16.38 15.22 2.79
CA PHE A 411 -16.16 15.80 1.47
C PHE A 411 -16.68 14.91 0.34
N GLY A 412 -17.27 13.75 0.68
CA GLY A 412 -17.76 12.78 -0.29
C GLY A 412 -16.67 11.89 -0.89
N ARG A 413 -15.47 11.87 -0.29
CA ARG A 413 -14.38 11.00 -0.74
C ARG A 413 -14.58 9.61 -0.18
N GLU A 414 -14.55 8.61 -1.06
CA GLU A 414 -14.73 7.22 -0.72
C GLU A 414 -13.38 6.52 -0.60
N THR A 415 -13.18 5.79 0.50
CA THR A 415 -12.02 4.92 0.72
C THR A 415 -12.53 3.57 1.18
N SER A 416 -11.97 2.49 0.64
CA SER A 416 -12.39 1.12 0.96
C SER A 416 -11.25 0.36 1.61
N ALA A 417 -11.54 -0.52 2.57
CA ALA A 417 -10.55 -1.43 3.13
C ALA A 417 -11.20 -2.75 3.48
N VAL A 418 -10.44 -3.85 3.39
CA VAL A 418 -10.91 -5.13 3.94
C VAL A 418 -10.75 -5.08 5.45
N ARG A 419 -11.86 -5.23 6.17
CA ARG A 419 -11.90 -5.08 7.63
C ARG A 419 -12.56 -6.25 8.32
N LEU A 420 -12.06 -6.54 9.51
CA LEU A 420 -12.77 -7.28 10.54
C LEU A 420 -13.79 -6.35 11.21
N ILE A 421 -15.05 -6.76 11.27
CA ILE A 421 -16.16 -5.96 11.80
C ILE A 421 -17.04 -6.81 12.71
N PRO A 422 -17.82 -6.21 13.63
CA PRO A 422 -18.85 -6.94 14.36
C PRO A 422 -19.87 -7.60 13.39
N SER A 423 -20.19 -8.87 13.62
CA SER A 423 -21.20 -9.59 12.84
C SER A 423 -22.60 -8.97 12.96
N SER A 424 -22.85 -8.21 14.02
CA SER A 424 -24.08 -7.45 14.25
C SER A 424 -24.14 -6.13 13.47
N ALA A 425 -23.02 -5.63 12.93
CA ALA A 425 -22.96 -4.33 12.25
C ALA A 425 -23.95 -4.27 11.07
N PRO A 426 -24.79 -3.21 10.98
CA PRO A 426 -25.69 -3.02 9.84
C PRO A 426 -24.90 -2.75 8.57
N SER A 427 -25.51 -2.96 7.40
CA SER A 427 -24.86 -2.76 6.09
C SER A 427 -24.44 -1.32 5.82
N THR A 428 -24.97 -0.35 6.56
CA THR A 428 -24.57 1.06 6.51
C THR A 428 -24.78 1.71 7.88
N GLY A 429 -23.98 2.71 8.19
CA GLY A 429 -24.02 3.45 9.46
C GLY A 429 -23.03 4.60 9.47
N LYS A 430 -22.75 5.16 10.65
CA LYS A 430 -21.67 6.15 10.80
C LYS A 430 -20.34 5.41 10.90
N ALA A 431 -19.27 5.97 10.33
CA ALA A 431 -17.95 5.35 10.37
C ALA A 431 -17.52 4.97 11.80
N CYS A 432 -17.85 5.82 12.80
CA CYS A 432 -17.57 5.57 14.21
C CYS A 432 -18.35 4.41 14.85
N ASP A 433 -19.39 3.90 14.19
CA ASP A 433 -20.12 2.73 14.67
C ASP A 433 -19.31 1.45 14.42
N LEU A 434 -18.28 1.51 13.56
CA LEU A 434 -17.31 0.43 13.36
C LEU A 434 -16.04 0.69 14.19
N PRO A 435 -15.59 -0.28 15.00
CA PRO A 435 -14.38 -0.11 15.78
C PRO A 435 -13.16 -0.02 14.87
N ALA A 436 -12.27 0.96 15.10
CA ALA A 436 -10.94 0.99 14.47
C ALA A 436 -10.08 -0.18 14.98
N PHE A 437 -10.21 -0.49 16.27
CA PHE A 437 -9.53 -1.60 16.93
C PHE A 437 -10.52 -2.53 17.63
N ILE A 438 -10.31 -3.84 17.49
CA ILE A 438 -11.12 -4.88 18.09
C ILE A 438 -10.46 -5.32 19.40
N SER A 439 -11.18 -5.21 20.51
CA SER A 439 -10.71 -5.73 21.81
C SER A 439 -10.75 -7.25 21.83
N PHE A 440 -9.66 -7.86 22.31
CA PHE A 440 -9.59 -9.27 22.68
C PHE A 440 -9.46 -9.46 24.21
N GLY A 441 -9.66 -8.38 24.98
CA GLY A 441 -9.49 -8.32 26.43
C GLY A 441 -8.03 -8.16 26.85
N ASN A 442 -7.79 -8.04 28.16
CA ASN A 442 -6.45 -7.94 28.76
C ASN A 442 -5.56 -6.84 28.15
N ASP A 443 -6.12 -5.67 27.86
CA ASP A 443 -5.41 -4.54 27.24
C ASP A 443 -4.88 -4.86 25.81
N GLU A 444 -5.38 -5.91 25.16
CA GLU A 444 -5.01 -6.32 23.80
C GLU A 444 -6.06 -5.88 22.76
N TYR A 445 -5.59 -5.18 21.74
CA TYR A 445 -6.38 -4.60 20.66
C TYR A 445 -5.80 -5.01 19.31
N VAL A 446 -6.65 -5.33 18.34
CA VAL A 446 -6.21 -5.66 16.98
C VAL A 446 -6.77 -4.62 16.01
N ASP A 447 -5.92 -4.06 15.14
CA ASP A 447 -6.40 -3.20 14.06
C ASP A 447 -7.43 -3.95 13.21
N SER A 448 -8.59 -3.34 13.02
CA SER A 448 -9.67 -3.91 12.21
C SER A 448 -9.29 -4.03 10.73
N ILE A 449 -8.35 -3.24 10.23
CA ILE A 449 -7.93 -3.24 8.83
C ILE A 449 -6.92 -4.36 8.58
N ILE A 450 -7.29 -5.34 7.75
CA ILE A 450 -6.42 -6.49 7.44
C ILE A 450 -5.74 -6.40 6.07
N ARG A 451 -6.16 -5.45 5.23
CA ARG A 451 -5.51 -5.12 3.95
C ARG A 451 -5.34 -3.61 3.80
N PRO A 452 -4.35 -3.14 3.01
CA PRO A 452 -4.22 -1.73 2.66
C PRO A 452 -5.53 -1.13 2.11
N THR A 453 -5.63 0.20 2.19
CA THR A 453 -6.77 0.95 1.65
C THR A 453 -6.80 0.88 0.11
N TYR A 454 -7.99 0.89 -0.45
CA TYR A 454 -8.31 0.94 -1.86
C TYR A 454 -9.19 2.15 -2.16
N VAL A 455 -9.01 2.73 -3.34
CA VAL A 455 -9.97 3.69 -3.91
C VAL A 455 -10.28 3.24 -5.33
N PHE A 456 -11.56 2.95 -5.55
CA PHE A 456 -12.10 2.48 -6.82
C PHE A 456 -12.62 3.69 -7.62
N GLU A 457 -12.35 3.72 -8.93
CA GLU A 457 -12.86 4.78 -9.82
C GLU A 457 -14.34 4.57 -10.19
N SER A 458 -14.85 3.35 -10.01
CA SER A 458 -16.24 3.02 -10.31
C SER A 458 -16.75 1.83 -9.48
N GLU A 459 -18.09 1.71 -9.42
CA GLU A 459 -18.76 0.52 -8.88
C GLU A 459 -18.35 -0.75 -9.62
N GLY A 460 -18.12 -0.67 -10.94
CA GLY A 460 -17.64 -1.82 -11.74
C GLY A 460 -16.27 -2.32 -11.30
N GLU A 461 -15.33 -1.41 -11.01
CA GLU A 461 -14.00 -1.79 -10.50
C GLU A 461 -14.09 -2.41 -9.10
N GLN A 462 -15.00 -1.92 -8.25
CA GLN A 462 -15.27 -2.53 -6.95
C GLN A 462 -15.88 -3.94 -7.10
N GLU A 463 -16.83 -4.12 -8.03
CA GLU A 463 -17.40 -5.44 -8.34
C GLU A 463 -16.35 -6.41 -8.88
N GLU A 464 -15.44 -5.94 -9.74
CA GLU A 464 -14.29 -6.72 -10.22
C GLU A 464 -13.37 -7.14 -9.07
N PHE A 465 -13.07 -6.23 -8.13
CA PHE A 465 -12.33 -6.57 -6.93
C PHE A 465 -13.05 -7.62 -6.08
N LEU A 466 -14.35 -7.49 -5.84
CA LEU A 466 -15.14 -8.47 -5.09
C LEU A 466 -15.25 -9.82 -5.81
N ALA A 467 -15.06 -9.86 -7.13
CA ALA A 467 -14.98 -11.10 -7.91
C ALA A 467 -13.54 -11.66 -8.03
N SER A 468 -12.54 -10.95 -7.50
CA SER A 468 -11.13 -11.28 -7.69
C SER A 468 -10.63 -12.40 -6.78
N VAL A 469 -9.46 -12.94 -7.14
CA VAL A 469 -8.71 -13.86 -6.25
C VAL A 469 -8.28 -13.13 -4.98
N GLU A 470 -7.97 -11.84 -5.07
CA GLU A 470 -7.52 -11.05 -3.93
C GLU A 470 -8.58 -10.95 -2.82
N TRP A 471 -9.83 -10.70 -3.19
CA TRP A 471 -10.95 -10.71 -2.25
C TRP A 471 -11.17 -12.12 -1.68
N THR A 472 -11.15 -13.14 -2.53
CA THR A 472 -11.30 -14.54 -2.13
C THR A 472 -10.24 -14.94 -1.10
N ASP A 473 -8.98 -14.57 -1.34
CA ASP A 473 -7.87 -14.80 -0.43
C ASP A 473 -8.06 -14.07 0.90
N SER A 474 -8.55 -12.82 0.86
CA SER A 474 -8.84 -12.06 2.07
C SER A 474 -9.89 -12.74 2.95
N VAL A 475 -10.95 -13.27 2.32
CA VAL A 475 -12.01 -14.00 3.03
C VAL A 475 -11.50 -15.32 3.58
N GLN A 476 -10.70 -16.07 2.81
CA GLN A 476 -10.14 -17.33 3.27
C GLN A 476 -9.17 -17.11 4.45
N PHE A 477 -8.27 -16.13 4.32
CA PHE A 477 -7.37 -15.72 5.38
C PHE A 477 -8.15 -15.41 6.66
N ALA A 478 -9.14 -14.50 6.57
CA ALA A 478 -9.94 -14.09 7.73
C ALA A 478 -10.75 -15.23 8.36
N LYS A 479 -11.20 -16.22 7.57
CA LYS A 479 -11.89 -17.41 8.08
C LYS A 479 -10.96 -18.35 8.85
N SER A 480 -9.70 -18.47 8.41
CA SER A 480 -8.68 -19.28 9.07
C SER A 480 -8.05 -18.61 10.29
N LEU A 481 -8.13 -17.27 10.37
CA LEU A 481 -7.47 -16.47 11.38
C LEU A 481 -7.98 -16.79 12.79
N ALA A 482 -7.04 -17.13 13.67
CA ALA A 482 -7.25 -17.36 15.08
C ALA A 482 -6.35 -16.45 15.92
N TYR A 483 -6.92 -15.91 16.99
CA TYR A 483 -6.22 -15.07 17.96
C TYR A 483 -5.66 -15.92 19.10
N VAL A 484 -4.37 -15.74 19.38
CA VAL A 484 -3.67 -16.38 20.50
C VAL A 484 -3.37 -15.30 21.53
N SER A 485 -4.14 -15.29 22.62
CA SER A 485 -3.84 -14.37 23.72
C SER A 485 -2.47 -14.69 24.30
N GLY A 486 -1.71 -13.63 24.61
CA GLY A 486 -0.43 -13.82 25.29
C GLY A 486 -0.68 -14.42 26.67
N SER A 487 -0.44 -15.72 26.86
CA SER A 487 -0.27 -16.26 28.21
C SER A 487 0.94 -15.54 28.80
N ALA A 488 0.72 -14.68 29.81
CA ALA A 488 1.75 -13.92 30.51
C ALA A 488 3.08 -14.70 30.59
N GLN A 489 4.07 -14.27 29.82
CA GLN A 489 5.46 -14.72 29.97
C GLN A 489 6.17 -13.84 31.00
#